data_AF-A0A344WL73-F1
#
_entry.id   AF-A0A344WL73-F1
#
_cell.length_a   1.000
_cell.length_b   1.000
_cell.length_c   1.000
_cell.angle_alpha   90.00
_cell.angle_beta   90.00
_cell.angle_gamma   90.00
#
_symmetry.space_group_name_H-M   'P 1'
#
loop_
_entity.id
_entity.type
_entity.pdbx_description
1 polymer ?
#
loop_
_entity_poly.entity_id
_entity_poly.type
_entity_poly.pdbx_seq_one_letter_code
_entity_poly.pdbx_strand_id
1 'polypeptide(L)'
;MGEAKRRGAGASDHARINAQLQQLGIDTTQFGFFDQSAFLEAERRDGAFLEQYASWVQTRPRTADYDARVRRIVPRLAEFLADLFEREEMQRSCVHVSSMMQRILDRLGVWSFGVKGSMIAVVARENLWRGQAMCDVPDFHGAELGHAWVVAPPFVIVDGTIRLQNAVGDPMNAFIPPTVAVEDAPLIKPTLDDVVSAKLQALYQKREGQLDSRLHHRLEPKLNAFGRTFPSREVRFGALALRYVPVAVRISDVGLEEINAAGEKLRGDDVWNNHVAPAFSADVI
;
A
#
# COMPACT_ATOMS: atom_id res chain seq x y z
N MET A 1 9.19 -20.92 -12.99
CA MET A 1 9.02 -20.05 -14.18
C MET A 1 10.20 -19.08 -14.21
N GLY A 2 11.08 -19.16 -15.21
CA GLY A 2 12.33 -18.36 -15.24
C GLY A 2 12.10 -16.84 -15.39
N GLU A 3 13.02 -16.04 -14.86
CA GLU A 3 12.94 -14.57 -14.84
C GLU A 3 12.79 -13.94 -16.23
N ALA A 4 13.46 -14.48 -17.25
CA ALA A 4 13.34 -14.01 -18.63
C ALA A 4 11.91 -14.11 -19.18
N LYS A 5 11.17 -15.18 -18.83
CA LYS A 5 9.77 -15.37 -19.24
C LYS A 5 8.81 -14.43 -18.50
N ARG A 6 9.11 -14.09 -17.24
CA ARG A 6 8.38 -13.07 -16.46
C ARG A 6 8.62 -11.65 -17.01
N ARG A 7 9.87 -11.32 -17.38
CA ARG A 7 10.22 -10.03 -18.01
C ARG A 7 9.57 -9.86 -19.39
N GLY A 8 9.57 -10.90 -20.21
CA GLY A 8 8.92 -10.89 -21.54
C GLY A 8 7.39 -10.74 -21.47
N ALA A 9 6.73 -11.44 -20.54
CA ALA A 9 5.29 -11.28 -20.31
C ALA A 9 4.94 -9.86 -19.81
N GLY A 10 5.71 -9.34 -18.85
CA GLY A 10 5.52 -7.99 -18.32
C GLY A 10 5.67 -6.88 -19.38
N ALA A 11 6.60 -7.02 -20.33
CA ALA A 11 6.77 -6.06 -21.41
C ALA A 11 5.58 -6.03 -22.39
N SER A 12 5.03 -7.21 -22.72
CA SER A 12 3.83 -7.32 -23.56
C SER A 12 2.59 -6.77 -22.87
N ASP A 13 2.44 -7.05 -21.57
CA ASP A 13 1.33 -6.52 -20.77
C ASP A 13 1.40 -5.00 -20.64
N HIS A 14 2.60 -4.45 -20.41
CA HIS A 14 2.81 -3.02 -20.33
C HIS A 14 2.43 -2.30 -21.62
N ALA A 15 2.90 -2.76 -22.77
CA ALA A 15 2.61 -2.13 -24.06
C ALA A 15 1.11 -2.08 -24.33
N ARG A 16 0.38 -3.15 -23.99
CA ARG A 16 -1.09 -3.20 -24.10
C ARG A 16 -1.77 -2.19 -23.19
N ILE A 17 -1.42 -2.16 -21.90
CA ILE A 17 -2.02 -1.23 -20.93
C ILE A 17 -1.72 0.22 -21.33
N ASN A 18 -0.48 0.51 -21.70
CA ASN A 18 -0.06 1.85 -22.14
C ASN A 18 -0.84 2.32 -23.38
N ALA A 19 -1.02 1.46 -24.38
CA ALA A 19 -1.80 1.79 -25.56
C ALA A 19 -3.28 2.07 -25.23
N GLN A 20 -3.87 1.29 -24.32
CA GLN A 20 -5.25 1.52 -23.85
C GLN A 20 -5.40 2.88 -23.16
N LEU A 21 -4.47 3.24 -22.27
CA LEU A 21 -4.47 4.55 -21.61
C LEU A 21 -4.31 5.69 -22.62
N GLN A 22 -3.38 5.57 -23.57
CA GLN A 22 -3.16 6.58 -24.60
C GLN A 22 -4.36 6.75 -25.55
N GLN A 23 -5.08 5.67 -25.87
CA GLN A 23 -6.32 5.74 -26.66
C GLN A 23 -7.43 6.54 -25.97
N LEU A 24 -7.41 6.60 -24.63
CA LEU A 24 -8.32 7.42 -23.84
C LEU A 24 -7.85 8.88 -23.74
N GLY A 25 -6.71 9.24 -24.35
CA GLY A 25 -6.14 10.58 -24.27
C GLY A 25 -5.36 10.84 -22.98
N ILE A 26 -4.94 9.79 -22.27
CA ILE A 26 -4.15 9.91 -21.03
C ILE A 26 -2.66 9.95 -21.39
N ASP A 27 -1.97 11.01 -20.97
CA ASP A 27 -0.52 11.15 -21.13
C ASP A 27 0.21 10.41 -20.00
N THR A 28 0.68 9.20 -20.31
CA THR A 28 1.37 8.31 -19.38
C THR A 28 2.81 8.72 -19.06
N THR A 29 3.31 9.81 -19.66
CA THR A 29 4.67 10.32 -19.38
C THR A 29 4.73 11.21 -18.14
N GLN A 30 3.58 11.66 -17.64
CA GLN A 30 3.48 12.59 -16.51
C GLN A 30 3.25 11.86 -15.18
N PHE A 31 4.09 12.12 -14.19
CA PHE A 31 3.82 11.68 -12.81
C PHE A 31 2.44 12.17 -12.36
N GLY A 32 1.71 11.34 -11.62
CA GLY A 32 0.35 11.69 -11.24
C GLY A 32 -0.69 11.65 -12.37
N PHE A 33 -0.44 11.00 -13.52
CA PHE A 33 -1.41 11.01 -14.65
C PHE A 33 -2.81 10.49 -14.31
N PHE A 34 -2.98 9.80 -13.17
CA PHE A 34 -4.28 9.41 -12.65
C PHE A 34 -5.17 10.61 -12.27
N ASP A 35 -4.61 11.81 -12.12
CA ASP A 35 -5.38 13.06 -11.93
C ASP A 35 -5.87 13.68 -13.25
N GLN A 36 -5.42 13.19 -14.41
CA GLN A 36 -5.85 13.75 -15.68
C GLN A 36 -7.36 13.52 -15.87
N SER A 37 -8.06 14.53 -16.40
CA SER A 37 -9.53 14.47 -16.56
C SER A 37 -10.01 13.21 -17.29
N ALA A 38 -9.26 12.76 -18.31
CA ALA A 38 -9.56 11.55 -19.05
C ALA A 38 -9.45 10.27 -18.19
N PHE A 39 -8.48 10.23 -17.28
CA PHE A 39 -8.33 9.12 -16.34
C PHE A 39 -9.50 9.11 -15.34
N LEU A 40 -9.79 10.26 -14.71
CA LEU A 40 -10.89 10.40 -13.76
C LEU A 40 -12.25 10.07 -14.40
N GLU A 41 -12.44 10.40 -15.68
CA GLU A 41 -13.66 10.05 -16.41
C GLU A 41 -13.77 8.54 -16.67
N ALA A 42 -12.65 7.87 -16.97
CA ALA A 42 -12.62 6.42 -17.13
C ALA A 42 -12.86 5.70 -15.79
N GLU A 43 -12.24 6.16 -14.70
CA GLU A 43 -12.43 5.64 -13.36
C GLU A 43 -13.88 5.78 -12.86
N ARG A 44 -14.53 6.93 -13.10
CA ARG A 44 -15.95 7.10 -12.75
C ARG A 44 -16.87 6.08 -13.45
N ARG A 45 -16.46 5.54 -14.60
CA ARG A 45 -17.21 4.52 -15.35
C ARG A 45 -16.87 3.10 -14.89
N ASP A 46 -15.64 2.88 -14.41
CA ASP A 46 -15.14 1.58 -13.96
C ASP A 46 -14.34 1.75 -12.66
N GLY A 47 -14.93 1.34 -11.54
CA GLY A 47 -14.28 1.41 -10.23
C GLY A 47 -13.03 0.50 -10.08
N ALA A 48 -12.73 -0.36 -11.06
CA ALA A 48 -11.48 -1.12 -11.11
C ALA A 48 -10.40 -0.44 -11.98
N PHE A 49 -10.67 0.74 -12.56
CA PHE A 49 -9.75 1.38 -13.49
C PHE A 49 -8.42 1.78 -12.85
N LEU A 50 -8.39 2.07 -11.54
CA LEU A 50 -7.17 2.29 -10.77
C LEU A 50 -6.19 1.11 -10.83
N GLU A 51 -6.70 -0.12 -11.00
CA GLU A 51 -5.87 -1.31 -11.17
C GLU A 51 -5.05 -1.24 -12.47
N GLN A 52 -5.52 -0.51 -13.49
CA GLN A 52 -4.76 -0.26 -14.72
C GLN A 52 -3.56 0.65 -14.46
N TYR A 53 -3.72 1.70 -13.64
CA TYR A 53 -2.60 2.54 -13.23
C TYR A 53 -1.55 1.73 -12.46
N ALA A 54 -1.97 0.98 -11.44
CA ALA A 54 -1.06 0.17 -10.64
C ALA A 54 -0.33 -0.89 -11.50
N SER A 55 -1.06 -1.53 -12.42
CA SER A 55 -0.48 -2.50 -13.37
C SER A 55 0.50 -1.82 -14.33
N TRP A 56 0.18 -0.63 -14.83
CA TRP A 56 1.08 0.16 -15.67
C TRP A 56 2.37 0.49 -14.92
N VAL A 57 2.26 0.99 -13.68
CA VAL A 57 3.42 1.31 -12.82
C VAL A 57 4.27 0.06 -12.61
N GLN A 58 3.68 -1.08 -12.25
CA GLN A 58 4.43 -2.29 -11.94
C GLN A 58 5.17 -2.89 -13.16
N THR A 59 4.54 -2.82 -14.33
CA THR A 59 5.04 -3.44 -15.57
C THR A 59 5.92 -2.53 -16.42
N ARG A 60 5.95 -1.21 -16.14
CA ARG A 60 6.73 -0.26 -16.93
C ARG A 60 8.20 -0.67 -17.09
N PRO A 61 8.81 -0.46 -18.28
CA PRO A 61 10.25 -0.54 -18.45
C PRO A 61 10.95 0.40 -17.46
N ARG A 62 12.01 -0.09 -16.83
CA ARG A 62 12.85 0.68 -15.90
C ARG A 62 14.30 0.56 -16.30
N THR A 63 15.04 1.65 -16.17
CA THR A 63 16.49 1.68 -16.34
C THR A 63 17.18 1.40 -15.01
N ALA A 64 18.44 0.97 -15.05
CA ALA A 64 19.23 0.77 -13.84
C ALA A 64 19.39 2.08 -13.04
N ASP A 65 19.58 3.22 -13.74
CA ASP A 65 19.71 4.54 -13.12
C ASP A 65 18.41 4.96 -12.40
N TYR A 66 17.27 4.68 -13.02
CA TYR A 66 15.97 4.91 -12.39
C TYR A 66 15.82 4.06 -11.12
N ASP A 67 16.09 2.75 -11.20
CA ASP A 67 15.98 1.87 -10.03
C ASP A 67 16.97 2.29 -8.91
N ALA A 68 18.19 2.71 -9.25
CA ALA A 68 19.16 3.23 -8.29
C ALA A 68 18.66 4.50 -7.59
N ARG A 69 18.01 5.39 -8.33
CA ARG A 69 17.36 6.58 -7.78
C ARG A 69 16.21 6.21 -6.83
N VAL A 70 15.35 5.26 -7.21
CA VAL A 70 14.25 4.78 -6.34
C VAL A 70 14.80 4.16 -5.06
N ARG A 71 15.84 3.33 -5.13
CA ARG A 71 16.51 2.72 -3.97
C ARG A 71 17.07 3.75 -2.98
N ARG A 72 17.51 4.91 -3.48
CA ARG A 72 17.98 6.01 -2.63
C ARG A 72 16.83 6.76 -1.97
N ILE A 73 15.76 7.05 -2.71
CA ILE A 73 14.69 7.95 -2.26
C ILE A 73 13.68 7.23 -1.36
N VAL A 74 13.21 6.04 -1.76
CA VAL A 74 12.03 5.41 -1.16
C VAL A 74 12.24 5.01 0.31
N PRO A 75 13.30 4.28 0.70
CA PRO A 75 13.51 3.93 2.10
C PRO A 75 13.70 5.17 2.98
N ARG A 76 14.47 6.14 2.50
CA ARG A 76 14.73 7.40 3.19
C ARG A 76 13.44 8.20 3.42
N LEU A 77 12.56 8.27 2.42
CA LEU A 77 11.26 8.94 2.56
C LEU A 77 10.34 8.18 3.52
N ALA A 78 10.29 6.85 3.44
CA ALA A 78 9.50 6.04 4.36
C ALA A 78 9.92 6.30 5.82
N GLU A 79 11.23 6.26 6.10
CA GLU A 79 11.77 6.51 7.44
C GLU A 79 11.49 7.95 7.89
N PHE A 80 11.70 8.92 7.01
CA PHE A 80 11.46 10.33 7.31
C PHE A 80 10.00 10.60 7.69
N LEU A 81 9.05 10.09 6.91
CA LEU A 81 7.62 10.23 7.19
C LEU A 81 7.23 9.47 8.46
N ALA A 82 7.77 8.26 8.65
CA ALA A 82 7.53 7.50 9.88
C ALA A 82 7.96 8.33 11.10
N ASP A 83 9.14 8.97 11.07
CA ASP A 83 9.70 9.72 12.19
C ASP A 83 8.93 11.02 12.44
N LEU A 84 8.45 11.65 11.37
CA LEU A 84 7.65 12.87 11.46
C LEU A 84 6.29 12.59 12.11
N PHE A 85 5.59 11.55 11.65
CA PHE A 85 4.27 11.19 12.18
C PHE A 85 4.32 10.62 13.59
N GLU A 86 5.40 9.90 13.94
CA GLU A 86 5.61 9.44 15.32
C GLU A 86 5.77 10.61 16.29
N ARG A 87 6.59 11.61 15.92
CA ARG A 87 6.83 12.82 16.73
C ARG A 87 5.57 13.65 16.98
N GLU A 88 4.67 13.67 16.00
CA GLU A 88 3.38 14.36 16.11
C GLU A 88 2.26 13.49 16.70
N GLU A 89 2.61 12.30 17.22
CA GLU A 89 1.70 11.35 17.87
C GLU A 89 0.54 10.87 16.96
N MET A 90 0.76 10.88 15.64
CA MET A 90 -0.25 10.51 14.63
C MET A 90 -0.34 8.99 14.44
N GLN A 91 -0.68 8.27 15.52
CA GLN A 91 -0.90 6.82 15.49
C GLN A 91 -2.03 6.41 14.55
N ARG A 92 -1.97 5.19 14.00
CA ARG A 92 -2.98 4.60 13.10
C ARG A 92 -3.28 5.45 11.85
N SER A 93 -2.33 6.26 11.40
CA SER A 93 -2.46 7.15 10.24
C SER A 93 -2.03 6.51 8.92
N CYS A 94 -2.19 5.18 8.76
CA CYS A 94 -1.69 4.46 7.59
C CYS A 94 -2.23 5.04 6.27
N VAL A 95 -3.53 5.36 6.21
CA VAL A 95 -4.16 6.00 5.05
C VAL A 95 -3.52 7.36 4.73
N HIS A 96 -3.37 8.25 5.72
CA HIS A 96 -2.80 9.58 5.50
C HIS A 96 -1.36 9.49 5.01
N VAL A 97 -0.52 8.71 5.69
CA VAL A 97 0.89 8.57 5.32
C VAL A 97 1.04 7.91 3.96
N SER A 98 0.30 6.84 3.65
CA SER A 98 0.39 6.19 2.33
C SER A 98 -0.04 7.13 1.21
N SER A 99 -1.11 7.90 1.42
CA SER A 99 -1.61 8.87 0.43
C SER A 99 -0.62 10.01 0.22
N MET A 100 -0.07 10.59 1.29
CA MET A 100 0.95 11.63 1.18
C MET A 100 2.22 11.10 0.55
N MET A 101 2.69 9.92 0.97
CA MET A 101 3.90 9.31 0.43
C MET A 101 3.80 9.10 -1.08
N GLN A 102 2.66 8.59 -1.58
CA GLN A 102 2.46 8.43 -3.02
C GLN A 102 2.58 9.78 -3.76
N ARG A 103 1.87 10.81 -3.30
CA ARG A 103 1.87 12.15 -3.91
C ARG A 103 3.24 12.83 -3.85
N ILE A 104 3.96 12.63 -2.75
CA ILE A 104 5.33 13.11 -2.56
C ILE A 104 6.28 12.40 -3.52
N LEU A 105 6.14 11.08 -3.70
CA LEU A 105 6.94 10.32 -4.64
C LEU A 105 6.72 10.80 -6.08
N ASP A 106 5.49 11.17 -6.47
CA ASP A 106 5.23 11.80 -7.77
C ASP A 106 6.06 13.09 -7.96
N ARG A 107 6.10 13.99 -6.96
CA ARG A 107 6.94 15.20 -6.98
C ARG A 107 8.43 14.91 -7.00
N LEU A 108 8.82 13.83 -6.34
CA LEU A 108 10.17 13.30 -6.37
C LEU A 108 10.38 12.40 -7.59
N GLY A 109 9.57 12.42 -8.65
CA GLY A 109 9.80 11.66 -9.87
C GLY A 109 9.94 10.14 -9.67
N VAL A 110 9.22 9.57 -8.72
CA VAL A 110 9.14 8.14 -8.43
C VAL A 110 7.72 7.65 -8.65
N TRP A 111 7.56 6.70 -9.58
CA TRP A 111 6.26 6.11 -9.87
C TRP A 111 5.91 5.13 -8.77
N SER A 112 4.74 5.34 -8.19
CA SER A 112 4.25 4.53 -7.09
C SER A 112 2.72 4.44 -7.11
N PHE A 113 2.15 3.52 -6.35
CA PHE A 113 0.71 3.47 -6.11
C PHE A 113 0.46 3.02 -4.67
N GLY A 114 -0.62 3.51 -4.07
CA GLY A 114 -1.07 3.00 -2.79
C GLY A 114 -1.86 1.69 -2.95
N VAL A 115 -1.79 0.86 -1.91
CA VAL A 115 -2.49 -0.41 -1.80
C VAL A 115 -3.20 -0.45 -0.46
N LYS A 116 -4.41 -1.00 -0.47
CA LYS A 116 -5.18 -1.31 0.74
C LYS A 116 -5.39 -2.81 0.84
N GLY A 117 -5.26 -3.35 2.04
CA GLY A 117 -5.48 -4.77 2.29
C GLY A 117 -5.32 -5.12 3.76
N SER A 118 -5.03 -6.38 4.05
CA SER A 118 -4.76 -6.82 5.41
C SER A 118 -3.26 -6.84 5.71
N MET A 119 -2.89 -6.52 6.94
CA MET A 119 -1.53 -6.67 7.46
C MET A 119 -1.58 -7.45 8.78
N ILE A 120 -0.89 -8.59 8.83
CA ILE A 120 -0.81 -9.44 10.02
C ILE A 120 0.62 -9.54 10.50
N ALA A 121 0.85 -9.20 11.77
CA ALA A 121 2.12 -9.33 12.47
C ALA A 121 2.07 -10.50 13.45
N VAL A 122 3.06 -11.41 13.33
CA VAL A 122 3.15 -12.61 14.16
C VAL A 122 4.57 -12.77 14.73
N VAL A 123 4.66 -12.94 16.04
CA VAL A 123 5.88 -13.39 16.74
C VAL A 123 5.54 -14.68 17.48
N ALA A 124 5.66 -15.80 16.75
CA ALA A 124 5.13 -17.09 17.21
C ALA A 124 5.72 -17.56 18.55
N ARG A 125 7.02 -17.31 18.79
CA ARG A 125 7.70 -17.73 20.02
C ARG A 125 7.20 -17.00 21.28
N GLU A 126 6.69 -15.78 21.10
CA GLU A 126 6.15 -14.95 22.18
C GLU A 126 4.62 -15.02 22.25
N ASN A 127 4.00 -15.87 21.41
CA ASN A 127 2.54 -15.94 21.25
C ASN A 127 1.91 -14.56 20.97
N LEU A 128 2.60 -13.70 20.20
CA LEU A 128 2.10 -12.38 19.83
C LEU A 128 1.51 -12.43 18.42
N TRP A 129 0.30 -11.87 18.30
CA TRP A 129 -0.41 -11.70 17.04
C TRP A 129 -1.11 -10.34 17.04
N ARG A 130 -0.93 -9.57 15.96
CA ARG A 130 -1.66 -8.33 15.71
C ARG A 130 -2.13 -8.35 14.27
N GLY A 131 -3.40 -8.04 14.05
CA GLY A 131 -3.99 -8.06 12.72
C GLY A 131 -4.76 -6.79 12.44
N GLN A 132 -4.52 -6.23 11.26
CA GLN A 132 -5.34 -5.21 10.63
C GLN A 132 -6.05 -5.89 9.48
N ALA A 133 -7.14 -6.60 9.81
CA ALA A 133 -7.88 -7.40 8.85
C ALA A 133 -8.77 -6.50 7.97
N MET A 134 -8.86 -6.80 6.68
CA MET A 134 -9.73 -6.07 5.75
C MET A 134 -11.22 -6.28 6.10
N CYS A 135 -11.59 -7.47 6.58
CA CYS A 135 -12.93 -7.79 7.04
C CYS A 135 -12.94 -7.84 8.58
N ASP A 136 -13.42 -6.77 9.20
CA ASP A 136 -13.55 -6.64 10.65
C ASP A 136 -14.86 -5.95 11.05
N VAL A 137 -15.17 -5.96 12.35
CA VAL A 137 -16.22 -5.15 12.94
C VAL A 137 -15.67 -3.75 13.16
N PRO A 138 -16.21 -2.72 12.48
CA PRO A 138 -15.71 -1.36 12.63
C PRO A 138 -15.96 -0.83 14.04
N ASP A 139 -14.98 -0.08 14.57
CA ASP A 139 -15.09 0.56 15.89
C ASP A 139 -16.10 1.71 15.89
N PHE A 140 -16.27 2.37 14.74
CA PHE A 140 -17.21 3.48 14.53
C PHE A 140 -17.68 3.56 13.07
N HIS A 141 -18.76 4.29 12.82
CA HIS A 141 -19.29 4.48 11.47
C HIS A 141 -18.26 5.20 10.58
N GLY A 142 -17.90 4.59 9.46
CA GLY A 142 -16.90 5.13 8.53
C GLY A 142 -15.45 4.79 8.90
N ALA A 143 -15.21 3.91 9.88
CA ALA A 143 -13.87 3.43 10.18
C ALA A 143 -13.24 2.74 8.96
N GLU A 144 -12.03 3.17 8.61
CA GLU A 144 -11.23 2.53 7.57
C GLU A 144 -10.61 1.24 8.11
N LEU A 145 -11.08 0.10 7.61
CA LEU A 145 -10.57 -1.22 7.98
C LEU A 145 -9.33 -1.62 7.17
N GLY A 146 -8.56 -2.57 7.70
CA GLY A 146 -7.32 -3.04 7.09
C GLY A 146 -6.15 -2.09 7.30
N HIS A 147 -5.22 -2.14 6.36
CA HIS A 147 -3.97 -1.37 6.37
C HIS A 147 -3.68 -0.82 4.97
N ALA A 148 -2.98 0.30 4.93
CA ALA A 148 -2.57 0.95 3.69
C ALA A 148 -1.05 1.08 3.62
N TRP A 149 -0.48 0.81 2.45
CA TRP A 149 0.95 0.92 2.18
C TRP A 149 1.19 1.31 0.72
N VAL A 150 2.43 1.55 0.35
CA VAL A 150 2.82 1.98 -1.01
C VAL A 150 3.59 0.87 -1.72
N VAL A 151 3.46 0.81 -3.03
CA VAL A 151 4.33 0.04 -3.93
C VAL A 151 5.06 1.03 -4.83
N ALA A 152 6.39 1.00 -4.81
CA ALA A 152 7.25 1.89 -5.58
C ALA A 152 8.38 1.06 -6.23
N PRO A 153 8.16 0.47 -7.42
CA PRO A 153 9.11 -0.47 -8.03
C PRO A 153 10.53 0.12 -8.13
N PRO A 154 11.57 -0.62 -7.68
CA PRO A 154 11.57 -2.08 -7.47
C PRO A 154 10.99 -2.57 -6.14
N PHE A 155 10.64 -1.70 -5.20
CA PHE A 155 10.02 -2.11 -3.94
C PHE A 155 8.60 -2.64 -4.16
N VAL A 156 8.34 -3.85 -3.68
CA VAL A 156 7.03 -4.52 -3.74
C VAL A 156 6.16 -4.21 -2.52
N ILE A 157 6.76 -3.77 -1.41
CA ILE A 157 6.09 -3.27 -0.21
C ILE A 157 6.92 -2.12 0.34
N VAL A 158 6.26 -0.98 0.58
CA VAL A 158 6.78 0.18 1.28
C VAL A 158 5.76 0.61 2.34
N ASP A 159 6.05 0.33 3.60
CA ASP A 159 5.21 0.63 4.73
C ASP A 159 5.95 1.55 5.71
N GLY A 160 5.69 2.85 5.57
CA GLY A 160 6.21 3.89 6.46
C GLY A 160 5.44 4.04 7.77
N THR A 161 4.47 3.14 8.05
CA THR A 161 3.59 3.29 9.21
C THR A 161 3.52 2.07 10.09
N ILE A 162 4.24 1.00 9.78
CA ILE A 162 4.15 -0.29 10.49
C ILE A 162 4.31 -0.13 12.02
N ARG A 163 5.22 0.73 12.49
CA ARG A 163 5.42 1.01 13.93
C ARG A 163 4.32 1.85 14.57
N LEU A 164 3.50 2.53 13.78
CA LEU A 164 2.43 3.43 14.24
C LEU A 164 1.08 2.69 14.43
N GLN A 165 1.04 1.38 14.21
CA GLN A 165 -0.24 0.64 14.14
C GLN A 165 -0.69 0.09 15.50
N ASN A 166 0.24 -0.13 16.42
CA ASN A 166 -0.08 -0.68 17.74
C ASN A 166 -0.20 0.44 18.78
N ALA A 167 -0.88 0.14 19.89
CA ALA A 167 -0.90 1.05 21.03
C ALA A 167 0.49 1.20 21.66
N VAL A 168 0.74 2.34 22.31
CA VAL A 168 1.92 2.54 23.15
C VAL A 168 1.95 1.47 24.25
N GLY A 169 3.10 0.85 24.46
CA GLY A 169 3.28 -0.23 25.44
C GLY A 169 2.88 -1.63 24.97
N ASP A 170 2.38 -1.79 23.73
CA ASP A 170 2.11 -3.12 23.18
C ASP A 170 3.41 -3.96 23.07
N PRO A 171 3.47 -5.19 23.59
CA PRO A 171 4.65 -6.05 23.49
C PRO A 171 5.13 -6.30 22.05
N MET A 172 4.23 -6.23 21.06
CA MET A 172 4.57 -6.35 19.64
C MET A 172 5.58 -5.27 19.21
N ASN A 173 5.53 -4.07 19.81
CA ASN A 173 6.37 -2.93 19.43
C ASN A 173 7.87 -3.20 19.58
N ALA A 174 8.27 -4.13 20.46
CA ALA A 174 9.67 -4.52 20.60
C ALA A 174 10.23 -5.26 19.35
N PHE A 175 9.35 -5.74 18.47
CA PHE A 175 9.71 -6.51 17.28
C PHE A 175 9.48 -5.77 15.97
N ILE A 176 8.66 -4.70 15.99
CA ILE A 176 8.29 -3.96 14.78
C ILE A 176 9.46 -3.10 14.30
N PRO A 177 9.90 -3.23 13.03
CA PRO A 177 10.91 -2.33 12.48
C PRO A 177 10.35 -0.91 12.31
N PRO A 178 11.20 0.12 12.19
CA PRO A 178 10.74 1.49 11.95
C PRO A 178 9.87 1.60 10.69
N THR A 179 10.28 0.91 9.62
CA THR A 179 9.60 0.87 8.33
C THR A 179 9.79 -0.51 7.68
N VAL A 180 9.01 -0.78 6.63
CA VAL A 180 9.26 -1.89 5.70
C VAL A 180 9.51 -1.32 4.31
N ALA A 181 10.64 -1.63 3.68
CA ALA A 181 10.89 -1.33 2.27
C ALA A 181 11.63 -2.52 1.65
N VAL A 182 10.89 -3.39 0.94
CA VAL A 182 11.44 -4.65 0.39
C VAL A 182 11.21 -4.75 -1.11
N GLU A 183 12.25 -5.18 -1.84
CA GLU A 183 12.20 -5.40 -3.31
C GLU A 183 11.69 -6.80 -3.69
N ASP A 184 11.88 -7.77 -2.81
CA ASP A 184 11.30 -9.10 -2.97
C ASP A 184 10.91 -9.68 -1.62
N ALA A 185 9.90 -10.55 -1.64
CA ALA A 185 9.38 -11.25 -0.49
C ALA A 185 8.63 -12.51 -0.95
N PRO A 186 8.76 -13.65 -0.24
CA PRO A 186 8.04 -14.87 -0.58
C PRO A 186 6.54 -14.65 -0.79
N LEU A 187 6.01 -15.23 -1.86
CA LEU A 187 4.57 -15.24 -2.11
C LEU A 187 3.89 -16.18 -1.13
N ILE A 188 2.74 -15.75 -0.61
CA ILE A 188 1.90 -16.55 0.27
C ILE A 188 0.48 -16.66 -0.29
N LYS A 189 -0.23 -17.70 0.13
CA LYS A 189 -1.68 -17.78 -0.04
C LYS A 189 -2.34 -17.15 1.18
N PRO A 190 -3.26 -16.19 1.02
CA PRO A 190 -4.09 -15.72 2.10
C PRO A 190 -4.87 -16.86 2.74
N THR A 191 -4.99 -16.79 4.05
CA THR A 191 -5.82 -17.66 4.87
C THR A 191 -7.04 -16.89 5.38
N LEU A 192 -7.96 -17.60 6.04
CA LEU A 192 -9.08 -16.96 6.71
C LEU A 192 -8.62 -15.92 7.74
N ASP A 193 -7.62 -16.26 8.54
CA ASP A 193 -7.08 -15.40 9.61
C ASP A 193 -6.31 -14.20 9.08
N ASP A 194 -5.89 -14.25 7.81
CA ASP A 194 -5.22 -13.10 7.19
C ASP A 194 -6.20 -12.00 6.78
N VAL A 195 -7.47 -12.34 6.52
CA VAL A 195 -8.43 -11.44 5.88
C VAL A 195 -9.59 -11.09 6.79
N VAL A 196 -9.99 -12.02 7.67
CA VAL A 196 -11.17 -11.89 8.53
C VAL A 196 -10.75 -11.92 9.98
N SER A 197 -11.11 -10.87 10.74
CA SER A 197 -10.76 -10.78 12.16
C SER A 197 -11.40 -11.90 12.98
N ALA A 198 -10.74 -12.32 14.06
CA ALA A 198 -11.25 -13.33 14.97
C ALA A 198 -12.65 -12.97 15.53
N LYS A 199 -12.89 -11.68 15.80
CA LYS A 199 -14.19 -11.17 16.26
C LYS A 199 -15.27 -11.39 15.20
N LEU A 200 -15.00 -11.08 13.94
CA LEU A 200 -15.95 -11.28 12.86
C LEU A 200 -16.18 -12.78 12.57
N GLN A 201 -15.12 -13.59 12.61
CA GLN A 201 -15.24 -15.05 12.50
C GLN A 201 -16.18 -15.63 13.58
N ALA A 202 -16.02 -15.23 14.83
CA ALA A 202 -16.87 -15.68 15.95
C ALA A 202 -18.34 -15.28 15.77
N LEU A 203 -18.62 -14.09 15.23
CA LEU A 203 -19.98 -13.65 14.92
C LEU A 203 -20.63 -14.52 13.85
N TYR A 204 -19.90 -14.83 12.77
CA TYR A 204 -20.38 -15.70 11.70
C TYR A 204 -20.60 -17.13 12.19
N GLN A 205 -19.66 -17.68 12.96
CA GLN A 205 -19.80 -19.01 13.55
C GLN A 205 -21.04 -19.10 14.46
N LYS A 206 -21.27 -18.09 15.31
CA LYS A 206 -22.46 -18.04 16.17
C LYS A 206 -23.77 -17.98 15.37
N ARG A 207 -23.78 -17.25 14.26
CA ARG A 207 -24.97 -17.08 13.40
C ARG A 207 -25.26 -18.31 12.55
N GLU A 208 -24.23 -18.98 12.06
CA GLU A 208 -24.34 -20.05 11.06
C GLU A 208 -24.14 -21.45 11.64
N GLY A 209 -23.83 -21.56 12.94
CA GLY A 209 -23.60 -22.83 13.66
C GLY A 209 -22.23 -23.47 13.39
N GLN A 210 -21.52 -23.02 12.36
CA GLN A 210 -20.18 -23.46 12.00
C GLN A 210 -19.41 -22.31 11.32
N LEU A 211 -18.08 -22.36 11.40
CA LEU A 211 -17.22 -21.40 10.71
C LEU A 211 -16.93 -21.88 9.29
N ASP A 212 -17.35 -21.10 8.29
CA ASP A 212 -16.98 -21.34 6.89
C ASP A 212 -15.49 -21.06 6.68
N SER A 213 -14.72 -22.11 6.32
CA SER A 213 -13.29 -21.98 6.02
C SER A 213 -12.99 -21.07 4.83
N ARG A 214 -13.99 -20.76 3.98
CA ARG A 214 -13.90 -19.85 2.83
C ARG A 214 -14.56 -18.50 3.08
N LEU A 215 -14.86 -18.16 4.34
CA LEU A 215 -15.52 -16.91 4.71
C LEU A 215 -14.79 -15.68 4.13
N HIS A 216 -13.45 -15.68 4.09
CA HIS A 216 -12.65 -14.60 3.48
C HIS A 216 -12.96 -14.39 1.98
N HIS A 217 -13.22 -15.44 1.21
CA HIS A 217 -13.64 -15.29 -0.20
C HIS A 217 -15.10 -14.87 -0.35
N ARG A 218 -15.95 -15.16 0.63
CA ARG A 218 -17.34 -14.71 0.64
C ARG A 218 -17.43 -13.22 1.01
N LEU A 219 -16.63 -12.78 1.97
CA LEU A 219 -16.60 -11.39 2.43
C LEU A 219 -15.77 -10.49 1.51
N GLU A 220 -14.73 -11.03 0.87
CA GLU A 220 -13.92 -10.32 -0.13
C GLU A 220 -13.84 -11.13 -1.44
N PRO A 221 -14.88 -11.06 -2.30
CA PRO A 221 -14.96 -11.86 -3.52
C PRO A 221 -13.86 -11.56 -4.54
N LYS A 222 -13.29 -10.34 -4.52
CA LYS A 222 -12.25 -9.93 -5.46
C LYS A 222 -10.87 -10.46 -5.07
N LEU A 223 -10.68 -10.98 -3.85
CA LEU A 223 -9.39 -11.41 -3.32
C LEU A 223 -8.59 -12.30 -4.29
N ASN A 224 -9.26 -13.27 -4.92
CA ASN A 224 -8.61 -14.20 -5.85
C ASN A 224 -8.23 -13.55 -7.18
N ALA A 225 -9.07 -12.66 -7.71
CA ALA A 225 -8.80 -11.99 -8.97
C ALA A 225 -7.69 -10.95 -8.79
N PHE A 226 -7.82 -10.12 -7.76
CA PHE A 226 -6.85 -9.09 -7.40
C PHE A 226 -5.48 -9.70 -7.06
N GLY A 227 -5.47 -10.77 -6.25
CA GLY A 227 -4.27 -11.49 -5.83
C GLY A 227 -3.46 -12.16 -6.95
N ARG A 228 -4.03 -12.32 -8.16
CA ARG A 228 -3.28 -12.80 -9.34
C ARG A 228 -2.36 -11.73 -9.90
N THR A 229 -2.78 -10.47 -9.85
CA THR A 229 -2.02 -9.31 -10.32
C THR A 229 -1.12 -8.78 -9.21
N PHE A 230 -1.68 -8.62 -8.00
CA PHE A 230 -1.00 -8.10 -6.83
C PHE A 230 -0.94 -9.20 -5.76
N PRO A 231 0.06 -10.09 -5.79
CA PRO A 231 0.07 -11.25 -4.92
C PRO A 231 0.42 -10.89 -3.47
N SER A 232 -0.14 -11.65 -2.53
CA SER A 232 0.17 -11.56 -1.11
C SER A 232 1.58 -12.03 -0.81
N ARG A 233 2.21 -11.39 0.18
CA ARG A 233 3.63 -11.59 0.50
C ARG A 233 3.87 -11.66 2.00
N GLU A 234 4.89 -12.42 2.39
CA GLU A 234 5.38 -12.47 3.76
C GLU A 234 6.79 -11.87 3.86
N VAL A 235 6.97 -10.93 4.78
CA VAL A 235 8.25 -10.30 5.11
C VAL A 235 8.68 -10.75 6.49
N ARG A 236 9.97 -10.98 6.71
CA ARG A 236 10.50 -11.43 8.00
C ARG A 236 11.58 -10.49 8.52
N PHE A 237 11.47 -10.12 9.79
CA PHE A 237 12.44 -9.35 10.54
C PHE A 237 12.78 -10.09 11.83
N GLY A 238 13.86 -10.86 11.84
CA GLY A 238 14.19 -11.73 12.98
C GLY A 238 13.04 -12.70 13.30
N ALA A 239 12.43 -12.55 14.49
CA ALA A 239 11.30 -13.37 14.94
C ALA A 239 9.92 -12.90 14.42
N LEU A 240 9.84 -11.67 13.90
CA LEU A 240 8.61 -11.11 13.35
C LEU A 240 8.37 -11.63 11.93
N ALA A 241 7.17 -12.13 11.69
CA ALA A 241 6.61 -12.33 10.36
C ALA A 241 5.49 -11.32 10.11
N LEU A 242 5.58 -10.58 9.01
CA LEU A 242 4.56 -9.66 8.51
C LEU A 242 3.94 -10.23 7.24
N ARG A 243 2.62 -10.39 7.21
CA ARG A 243 1.89 -10.91 6.06
C ARG A 243 1.03 -9.79 5.49
N TYR A 244 1.33 -9.41 4.24
CA TYR A 244 0.61 -8.37 3.50
C TYR A 244 -0.30 -9.04 2.47
N VAL A 245 -1.61 -8.84 2.63
CA VAL A 245 -2.65 -9.38 1.74
C VAL A 245 -3.37 -8.23 1.06
N PRO A 246 -2.97 -7.84 -0.15
CA PRO A 246 -3.56 -6.70 -0.83
C PRO A 246 -4.95 -7.07 -1.39
N VAL A 247 -5.88 -6.11 -1.34
CA VAL A 247 -7.29 -6.31 -1.74
C VAL A 247 -7.74 -5.27 -2.77
N ALA A 248 -7.20 -4.05 -2.69
CA ALA A 248 -7.52 -2.97 -3.62
C ALA A 248 -6.32 -2.04 -3.83
N VAL A 249 -6.31 -1.37 -4.99
CA VAL A 249 -5.48 -0.17 -5.19
C VAL A 249 -6.16 0.99 -4.48
N ARG A 250 -5.38 1.82 -3.80
CA ARG A 250 -5.86 3.04 -3.14
C ARG A 250 -4.97 4.20 -3.56
N ILE A 251 -5.56 5.21 -4.16
CA ILE A 251 -4.91 6.48 -4.47
C ILE A 251 -5.70 7.59 -3.81
N SER A 252 -5.03 8.70 -3.47
CA SER A 252 -5.71 9.88 -2.92
C SER A 252 -6.58 10.53 -4.00
N ASP A 253 -7.87 10.68 -3.74
CA ASP A 253 -8.81 11.38 -4.63
C ASP A 253 -8.56 12.90 -4.71
N VAL A 254 -7.64 13.40 -3.88
CA VAL A 254 -7.28 14.81 -3.77
C VAL A 254 -5.78 15.02 -3.92
N GLY A 255 -5.40 16.25 -4.28
CA GLY A 255 -4.00 16.68 -4.36
C GLY A 255 -3.30 16.63 -3.01
N LEU A 256 -1.96 16.68 -3.00
CA LEU A 256 -1.18 16.61 -1.77
C LEU A 256 -1.61 17.68 -0.75
N GLU A 257 -1.81 18.90 -1.22
CA GLU A 257 -2.22 20.07 -0.43
C GLU A 257 -3.53 19.86 0.34
N GLU A 258 -4.41 19.00 -0.20
CA GLU A 258 -5.74 18.76 0.35
C GLU A 258 -5.76 17.56 1.31
N ILE A 259 -4.71 16.74 1.31
CA ILE A 259 -4.61 15.61 2.24
C ILE A 259 -4.50 16.16 3.67
N ASN A 260 -5.45 15.77 4.52
CA ASN A 260 -5.54 16.21 5.90
C ASN A 260 -5.70 17.74 6.05
N ALA A 261 -6.26 18.44 5.05
CA ALA A 261 -6.36 19.91 5.06
C ALA A 261 -7.19 20.49 6.24
N ALA A 262 -8.14 19.71 6.76
CA ALA A 262 -8.92 20.08 7.95
C ALA A 262 -8.24 19.69 9.28
N GLY A 263 -7.10 18.99 9.23
CA GLY A 263 -6.35 18.58 10.41
C GLY A 263 -5.53 19.72 11.02
N GLU A 264 -5.27 19.62 12.31
CA GLU A 264 -4.49 20.62 13.06
C GLU A 264 -2.97 20.46 12.89
N LYS A 265 -2.50 19.31 12.38
CA LYS A 265 -1.09 18.96 12.24
C LYS A 265 -0.85 18.17 10.97
N LEU A 266 0.38 18.26 10.43
CA LEU A 266 0.84 17.50 9.27
C LEU A 266 -0.18 17.50 8.13
N ARG A 267 -0.55 18.70 7.68
CA ARG A 267 -1.28 18.87 6.42
C ARG A 267 -0.34 18.56 5.27
N GLY A 268 -0.84 18.05 4.15
CA GLY A 268 0.06 17.60 3.08
C GLY A 268 0.90 18.72 2.46
N ASP A 269 0.39 19.95 2.40
CA ASP A 269 1.14 21.14 2.00
C ASP A 269 2.28 21.48 2.98
N ASP A 270 2.00 21.43 4.28
CA ASP A 270 2.97 21.62 5.36
C ASP A 270 4.07 20.54 5.34
N VAL A 271 3.68 19.27 5.26
CA VAL A 271 4.61 18.13 5.14
C VAL A 271 5.54 18.30 3.95
N TRP A 272 5.03 18.71 2.79
CA TRP A 272 5.88 18.96 1.63
C TRP A 272 6.79 20.17 1.82
N ASN A 273 6.22 21.35 2.07
CA ASN A 273 6.95 22.62 2.02
C ASN A 273 7.96 22.77 3.16
N ASN A 274 7.60 22.34 4.38
CA ASN A 274 8.38 22.61 5.57
C ASN A 274 9.27 21.44 6.00
N HIS A 275 8.99 20.22 5.54
CA HIS A 275 9.72 19.03 5.97
C HIS A 275 10.41 18.30 4.81
N VAL A 276 9.65 17.88 3.79
CA VAL A 276 10.18 16.99 2.75
C VAL A 276 11.02 17.76 1.72
N ALA A 277 10.50 18.82 1.11
CA ALA A 277 11.24 19.55 0.07
C ALA A 277 12.61 20.06 0.56
N PRO A 278 12.76 20.60 1.80
CA PRO A 278 14.07 20.94 2.34
C PRO A 278 14.99 19.72 2.50
N ALA A 279 14.47 18.61 3.04
CA ALA A 279 15.25 17.39 3.28
C ALA A 279 15.67 16.70 1.97
N PHE A 280 14.87 16.80 0.91
CA PHE A 280 15.07 16.11 -0.36
C PHE A 280 15.48 17.06 -1.49
N SER A 281 16.00 18.26 -1.17
CA SER A 281 16.37 19.29 -2.16
C SER A 281 17.30 18.81 -3.29
N ALA A 282 18.18 17.86 -3.03
CA ALA A 282 19.05 17.25 -4.04
C ALA A 282 18.36 16.21 -4.95
N ASP A 283 17.15 15.78 -4.60
CA ASP A 283 16.39 14.76 -5.31
C ASP A 283 15.16 15.33 -6.06
N VAL A 284 14.79 16.59 -5.84
CA VAL A 284 13.71 17.28 -6.58
C VAL A 284 14.10 17.45 -8.05
N ILE A 285 13.17 17.15 -8.96
CA ILE A 285 13.35 17.29 -10.43
C ILE A 285 12.78 18.63 -10.88
#